data_AF-A0A060Y8F9-F1
#
_entry.id   AF-A0A060Y8F9-F1
#
_cell.length_a   1.000
_cell.length_b   1.000
_cell.length_c   1.000
_cell.angle_alpha   90.00
_cell.angle_beta   90.00
_cell.angle_gamma   90.00
#
_symmetry.space_group_name_H-M   'P 1'
#
loop_
_entity.id
_entity.type
_entity.pdbx_description
1 polymer ?
#
loop_
_entity_poly.entity_id
_entity_poly.type
_entity_poly.pdbx_seq_one_letter_code
_entity_poly.pdbx_strand_id
1 'polypeptide(L)'
;MDRYIFIIVLLACVLRAVRCYSSGKVTGACDNMTPQHKKVAQQSPAPFSVTTDRFSFKEGDEIIVRLLAASTPFTGFMLQAREVGGSSPLGSFTVTSGEAQPLTCNGLPVSL
;
A
#
# COMPACT_ATOMS: atom_id res chain seq x y z
N MET A 1 -46.46 6.19 -3.71
CA MET A 1 -45.25 5.85 -4.51
C MET A 1 -44.05 6.69 -4.07
N ASP A 2 -44.27 7.92 -3.60
CA ASP A 2 -43.23 8.90 -3.25
C ASP A 2 -42.33 8.48 -2.09
N ARG A 3 -42.90 7.82 -1.07
CA ARG A 3 -42.12 7.30 0.07
C ARG A 3 -41.09 6.24 -0.34
N TYR A 4 -41.43 5.39 -1.32
CA TYR A 4 -40.50 4.36 -1.81
C TYR A 4 -39.40 4.97 -2.66
N ILE A 5 -39.73 5.96 -3.50
CA ILE A 5 -38.75 6.71 -4.30
C ILE A 5 -37.74 7.41 -3.37
N PHE A 6 -38.21 8.05 -2.31
CA PHE A 6 -37.35 8.74 -1.35
C PHE A 6 -36.39 7.78 -0.63
N ILE A 7 -36.87 6.61 -0.22
CA ILE A 7 -36.06 5.56 0.41
C ILE A 7 -35.01 5.02 -0.58
N ILE A 8 -35.38 4.76 -1.83
CA ILE A 8 -34.46 4.26 -2.88
C ILE A 8 -33.36 5.28 -3.17
N VAL A 9 -33.71 6.56 -3.28
CA VAL A 9 -32.74 7.65 -3.50
C VAL A 9 -31.79 7.79 -2.30
N LEU A 10 -32.30 7.74 -1.07
CA LEU A 10 -31.47 7.74 0.13
C LEU A 10 -30.49 6.56 0.15
N LEU A 11 -30.98 5.34 -0.11
CA LEU A 11 -30.14 4.13 -0.17
C LEU A 11 -29.05 4.26 -1.24
N ALA A 12 -29.39 4.73 -2.44
CA ALA A 12 -28.44 4.93 -3.53
C ALA A 12 -27.35 5.97 -3.18
N CYS A 13 -27.71 7.02 -2.44
CA CYS A 13 -26.78 8.03 -1.96
C CYS A 13 -25.82 7.51 -0.89
N VAL A 14 -26.30 6.69 0.07
CA VAL A 14 -25.41 6.10 1.10
C VAL A 14 -24.54 4.95 0.57
N LEU A 15 -24.98 4.21 -0.45
CA LEU A 15 -24.17 3.14 -1.07
C LEU A 15 -22.89 3.67 -1.74
N ARG A 16 -22.87 4.94 -2.15
CA ARG A 16 -21.65 5.59 -2.68
C ARG A 16 -20.59 5.82 -1.59
N ALA A 17 -20.99 5.91 -0.32
CA ALA A 17 -20.11 6.22 0.81
C ALA A 17 -19.34 5.00 1.35
N VAL A 18 -19.69 3.77 0.93
CA VAL A 18 -19.05 2.53 1.39
C VAL A 18 -18.27 1.87 0.25
N ARG A 19 -17.34 2.61 -0.36
CA ARG A 19 -16.36 2.00 -1.27
C ARG A 19 -15.14 1.56 -0.46
N CYS A 20 -15.19 0.33 0.04
CA CYS A 20 -13.98 -0.36 0.50
C CYS A 20 -13.14 -0.66 -0.75
N TYR A 21 -12.12 0.15 -1.02
CA TYR A 21 -11.27 -0.03 -2.21
C TYR A 21 -10.34 -1.23 -2.03
N SER A 22 -10.86 -2.44 -2.30
CA SER A 22 -10.10 -3.70 -2.31
C SER A 22 -9.06 -3.79 -3.43
N SER A 23 -8.99 -2.77 -4.31
CA SER A 23 -8.08 -2.76 -5.46
C SER A 23 -6.61 -2.59 -5.07
N GLY A 24 -6.29 -2.29 -3.81
CA GLY A 24 -4.91 -2.05 -3.36
C GLY A 24 -4.29 -0.75 -3.87
N LYS A 25 -5.04 0.07 -4.63
CA LYS A 25 -4.57 1.35 -5.19
C LYS A 25 -4.61 2.46 -4.14
N VAL A 26 -3.63 2.48 -3.25
CA VAL A 26 -3.52 3.41 -2.12
C VAL A 26 -2.57 4.59 -2.40
N THR A 27 -2.62 5.17 -3.61
CA THR A 27 -1.69 6.22 -4.05
C THR A 27 -1.69 7.47 -3.16
N GLY A 28 -2.81 7.81 -2.53
CA GLY A 28 -2.90 8.92 -1.57
C GLY A 28 -2.10 8.72 -0.27
N ALA A 29 -1.60 7.50 -0.01
CA ALA A 29 -0.76 7.20 1.14
C ALA A 29 0.75 7.19 0.80
N CYS A 30 1.15 7.44 -0.45
CA CYS A 30 2.55 7.33 -0.88
C CYS A 30 3.54 8.21 -0.11
N ASP A 31 3.11 9.41 0.30
CA ASP A 31 3.99 10.38 0.96
C ASP A 31 4.32 9.99 2.41
N ASN A 32 3.29 9.61 3.17
CA ASN A 32 3.41 9.35 4.60
C ASN A 32 3.34 7.86 4.96
N MET A 33 3.13 6.98 3.98
CA MET A 33 2.96 5.53 4.15
C MET A 33 1.88 5.18 5.19
N THR A 34 0.89 6.06 5.37
CA THR A 34 -0.14 5.94 6.41
C THR A 34 -1.50 5.66 5.78
N PRO A 35 -2.15 4.53 6.11
CA PRO A 35 -3.42 4.12 5.49
C PRO A 35 -4.64 4.98 5.92
N GLN A 36 -4.47 6.00 6.77
CA GLN A 36 -5.54 6.90 7.24
C GLN A 36 -6.74 6.20 7.91
N HIS A 37 -6.53 5.00 8.47
CA HIS A 37 -7.57 4.20 9.13
C HIS A 37 -7.97 4.69 10.54
N LYS A 38 -7.60 5.92 10.91
CA LYS A 38 -7.90 6.54 12.23
C LYS A 38 -7.56 5.63 13.43
N LYS A 39 -6.52 4.83 13.29
CA LYS A 39 -5.93 3.99 14.34
C LYS A 39 -4.52 4.51 14.65
N VAL A 40 -4.13 4.36 15.92
CA VAL A 40 -2.77 4.70 16.35
C VAL A 40 -1.80 3.67 15.77
N ALA A 41 -0.60 4.13 15.37
CA ALA A 41 0.45 3.26 14.90
C ALA A 41 0.82 2.21 15.95
N GLN A 42 1.06 0.98 15.51
CA GLN A 42 1.46 -0.11 16.39
C GLN A 42 2.78 0.21 17.09
N GLN A 43 2.86 -0.09 18.40
CA GLN A 43 4.06 0.11 19.23
C GLN A 43 4.73 -1.22 19.64
N SER A 44 4.03 -2.35 19.48
CA SER A 44 4.60 -3.68 19.69
C SER A 44 5.51 -4.09 18.52
N PRO A 45 6.39 -5.09 18.69
CA PRO A 45 7.20 -5.63 17.60
C PRO A 45 6.36 -5.93 16.35
N ALA A 46 6.89 -5.60 15.17
CA ALA A 46 6.20 -5.81 13.91
C ALA A 46 5.89 -7.31 13.70
N PRO A 47 4.66 -7.68 13.30
CA PRO A 47 4.28 -9.07 13.06
C PRO A 47 4.73 -9.57 11.67
N PHE A 48 5.75 -8.93 11.09
CA PHE A 48 6.31 -9.23 9.78
C PHE A 48 7.80 -8.85 9.76
N SER A 49 8.53 -9.40 8.80
CA SER A 49 9.92 -9.03 8.51
C SER A 49 10.09 -8.60 7.06
N VAL A 50 10.96 -7.61 6.86
CA VAL A 50 11.43 -7.16 5.54
C VAL A 50 12.91 -7.48 5.49
N THR A 51 13.32 -8.32 4.55
CA THR A 51 14.72 -8.70 4.36
C THR A 51 15.17 -8.47 2.93
N THR A 52 16.47 -8.28 2.77
CA THR A 52 17.12 -8.12 1.47
C THR A 52 18.20 -9.17 1.30
N ASP A 53 18.54 -9.52 0.05
CA ASP A 53 19.67 -10.41 -0.27
C ASP A 53 21.05 -9.74 -0.06
N ARG A 54 21.09 -8.41 -0.03
CA ARG A 54 22.29 -7.60 0.16
C ARG A 54 22.03 -6.35 1.00
N PHE A 55 23.10 -5.81 1.59
CA PHE A 55 23.06 -4.63 2.49
C PHE A 55 23.72 -3.38 1.90
N SER A 56 24.36 -3.51 0.75
CA SER A 56 24.95 -2.41 0.00
C SER A 56 24.50 -2.51 -1.46
N PHE A 57 24.45 -1.36 -2.12
CA PHE A 57 24.05 -1.26 -3.52
C PHE A 57 24.80 -0.13 -4.21
N LYS A 58 24.86 -0.23 -5.53
CA LYS A 58 25.21 0.83 -6.47
C LYS A 58 24.03 1.06 -7.40
N GLU A 59 24.04 2.18 -8.09
CA GLU A 59 23.04 2.45 -9.13
C GLU A 59 23.03 1.32 -10.17
N GLY A 60 21.84 0.83 -10.49
CA GLY A 60 21.64 -0.30 -11.41
C GLY A 60 21.65 -1.68 -10.77
N ASP A 61 22.01 -1.81 -9.48
CA ASP A 61 21.90 -3.10 -8.79
C ASP A 61 20.43 -3.51 -8.59
N GLU A 62 20.13 -4.78 -8.86
CA GLU A 62 18.87 -5.39 -8.47
C GLU A 62 18.99 -6.00 -7.07
N ILE A 63 18.08 -5.61 -6.17
CA ILE A 63 18.02 -6.10 -4.79
C ILE A 63 16.75 -6.94 -4.63
N ILE A 64 16.89 -8.17 -4.14
CA ILE A 64 15.75 -9.03 -3.86
C ILE A 64 15.22 -8.67 -2.48
N VAL A 65 14.02 -8.11 -2.44
CA VAL A 65 13.31 -7.80 -1.20
C VAL A 65 12.28 -8.87 -0.90
N ARG A 66 12.26 -9.36 0.34
CA ARG A 66 11.29 -10.36 0.83
C ARG A 66 10.48 -9.75 1.97
N LEU A 67 9.16 -9.86 1.88
CA LEU A 67 8.22 -9.51 2.94
C LEU A 67 7.58 -10.80 3.45
N LEU A 68 7.76 -11.11 4.73
CA LEU A 68 7.29 -12.35 5.34
C LEU A 68 6.43 -12.04 6.56
N ALA A 69 5.26 -12.67 6.63
CA ALA A 69 4.45 -12.67 7.85
C ALA A 69 5.10 -13.57 8.91
N ALA A 70 5.06 -13.16 10.19
CA ALA A 70 5.61 -13.97 11.27
C ALA A 70 4.70 -15.14 11.67
N SER A 71 3.39 -14.90 11.76
CA SER A 71 2.41 -15.91 12.17
C SER A 71 1.09 -15.77 11.39
N THR A 72 0.48 -14.59 11.43
CA THR A 72 -0.77 -14.31 10.73
C THR A 72 -0.51 -13.69 9.37
N PRO A 73 -1.04 -14.25 8.27
CA PRO A 73 -0.95 -13.63 6.94
C PRO A 73 -1.51 -12.21 6.93
N PHE A 74 -0.87 -11.30 6.20
CA PHE A 74 -1.42 -9.96 5.95
C PHE A 74 -2.46 -10.00 4.84
N THR A 75 -3.48 -9.13 4.93
CA THR A 75 -4.47 -8.95 3.85
C THR A 75 -3.97 -8.02 2.74
N GLY A 76 -2.96 -7.21 3.03
CA GLY A 76 -2.35 -6.29 2.08
C GLY A 76 -1.18 -5.55 2.70
N PHE A 77 -0.33 -4.96 1.86
CA PHE A 77 0.84 -4.22 2.29
C PHE A 77 1.12 -3.04 1.35
N MET A 78 1.92 -2.10 1.84
CA MET A 78 2.54 -1.04 1.05
C MET A 78 4.03 -1.05 1.37
N LEU A 79 4.88 -1.09 0.35
CA LEU A 79 6.33 -1.13 0.50
C LEU A 79 6.96 -0.02 -0.35
N GLN A 80 7.88 0.73 0.23
CA GLN A 80 8.58 1.84 -0.42
C GLN A 80 10.04 1.85 0.04
N ALA A 81 10.97 1.98 -0.89
CA ALA A 81 12.37 2.24 -0.59
C ALA A 81 12.57 3.76 -0.43
N ARG A 82 13.34 4.18 0.57
CA ARG A 82 13.58 5.59 0.90
C ARG A 82 15.06 5.84 1.17
N GLU A 83 15.50 7.06 0.94
CA GLU A 83 16.81 7.53 1.42
C GLU A 83 16.88 7.48 2.95
N VAL A 84 18.08 7.22 3.46
CA VAL A 84 18.34 7.30 4.90
C VAL A 84 18.11 8.75 5.36
N GLY A 85 17.17 8.93 6.29
CA GLY A 85 16.78 10.26 6.79
C GLY A 85 15.81 11.03 5.89
N GLY A 86 15.41 10.46 4.74
CA GLY A 86 14.48 11.09 3.80
C GLY A 86 13.09 10.45 3.78
N SER A 87 12.11 11.18 3.23
CA SER A 87 10.76 10.67 2.92
C SER A 87 10.55 10.38 1.44
N SER A 88 11.49 10.81 0.58
CA SER A 88 11.40 10.64 -0.87
C SER A 88 11.59 9.17 -1.25
N PRO A 89 10.69 8.61 -2.09
CA PRO A 89 10.88 7.28 -2.65
C PRO A 89 12.11 7.23 -3.56
N LEU A 90 12.80 6.08 -3.54
CA LEU A 90 13.94 5.78 -4.41
C LEU A 90 13.73 4.51 -5.22
N GLY A 91 14.33 4.51 -6.41
CA GLY A 91 14.39 3.34 -7.28
C GLY A 91 13.02 2.90 -7.80
N SER A 92 12.93 1.65 -8.21
CA SER A 92 11.71 1.04 -8.71
C SER A 92 11.64 -0.42 -8.28
N PHE A 93 10.42 -0.94 -8.10
CA PHE A 93 10.20 -2.34 -7.80
C PHE A 93 9.72 -3.07 -9.05
N THR A 94 10.32 -4.24 -9.31
CA THR A 94 9.80 -5.23 -10.24
C THR A 94 9.13 -6.34 -9.44
N VAL A 95 7.90 -6.70 -9.81
CA VAL A 95 7.13 -7.71 -9.09
C VAL A 95 7.50 -9.10 -9.58
N THR A 96 7.94 -9.98 -8.68
CA THR A 96 8.40 -11.34 -9.01
C THR A 96 7.31 -12.41 -8.92
N SER A 97 6.13 -12.09 -8.36
CA SER A 97 4.98 -13.00 -8.21
C SER A 97 3.63 -12.27 -8.34
N GLY A 98 2.54 -12.99 -8.60
CA GLY A 98 1.21 -12.38 -8.81
C GLY A 98 0.53 -11.78 -7.57
N GLU A 99 1.21 -11.74 -6.41
CA GLU A 99 0.63 -11.33 -5.12
C GLU A 99 0.77 -9.83 -4.81
N ALA A 100 1.50 -9.10 -5.67
CA ALA A 100 1.77 -7.68 -5.50
C ALA A 100 1.44 -6.90 -6.77
N GLN A 101 1.22 -5.60 -6.61
CA GLN A 101 1.12 -4.68 -7.74
C GLN A 101 1.95 -3.43 -7.46
N PRO A 102 2.62 -2.87 -8.47
CA PRO A 102 3.28 -1.59 -8.31
C PRO A 102 2.27 -0.45 -8.16
N LEU A 103 2.67 0.59 -7.42
CA LEU A 103 1.91 1.82 -7.25
C LEU A 103 2.68 2.99 -7.85
N THR A 104 2.00 3.79 -8.68
CA THR A 104 2.55 5.06 -9.16
C THR A 104 2.48 6.09 -8.04
N CYS A 105 3.57 6.23 -7.30
CA CYS A 105 3.74 7.23 -6.26
C CYS A 105 4.45 8.46 -6.81
N ASN A 106 3.91 9.66 -6.54
CA ASN A 106 4.57 10.94 -6.80
C ASN A 106 5.07 11.14 -8.25
N GLY A 107 4.40 10.51 -9.22
CA GLY A 107 4.78 10.58 -10.63
C GLY A 107 6.03 9.79 -10.99
N LEU A 108 6.59 8.99 -10.06
CA LEU A 108 7.67 8.08 -10.39
C LEU A 108 7.17 6.98 -11.34
N PRO A 109 7.93 6.67 -12.40
CA PRO A 109 7.56 5.61 -13.33
C PRO A 109 7.54 4.27 -12.60
N VAL A 110 6.52 3.48 -12.90
CA VAL A 110 6.45 2.08 -12.51
C VAL A 110 7.29 1.29 -13.52
N SER A 111 8.28 0.55 -13.04
CA SER A 111 8.97 -0.44 -13.86
C SER A 111 8.02 -1.62 -14.08
N LEU A 112 7.74 -1.92 -15.35
CA LEU A 112 6.86 -3.01 -15.79
C LEU A 112 7.63 -4.34 -15.81
#